data_AF-A0A968GSN7-F1
#
_entry.id   AF-A0A968GSN7-F1
#
_cell.length_a   1.000
_cell.length_b   1.000
_cell.length_c   1.000
_cell.angle_alpha   90.00
_cell.angle_beta   90.00
_cell.angle_gamma   90.00
#
_symmetry.space_group_name_H-M   'P 1'
#
loop_
_entity.id
_entity.type
_entity.pdbx_description
1 polymer ?
#
loop_
_entity_poly.entity_id
_entity_poly.type
_entity_poly.pdbx_seq_one_letter_code
_entity_poly.pdbx_strand_id
1 'polypeptide(L)'
;MKKGSSLKSFIVIITAVAILLFTYVATVTEIKRMNRLKISKQDSLNVKLNLAEGKMVEIQKWTAEDRIVVYAQDSIGLIRPSDNLETISVSKDQIKQVEKLLSQKYD
;
A
#
# COMPACT_ATOMS: atom_id res chain seq x y z
N MET A 1 -12.73 74.19 -20.07
CA MET A 1 -11.56 73.26 -20.05
C MET A 1 -11.75 72.19 -18.96
N LYS A 2 -12.22 70.98 -19.30
CA LYS A 2 -12.16 69.78 -18.41
C LYS A 2 -12.03 68.42 -19.15
N LYS A 3 -11.77 68.41 -20.48
CA LYS A 3 -11.71 67.17 -21.28
C LYS A 3 -10.52 66.26 -20.93
N GLY A 4 -9.39 66.82 -20.48
CA GLY A 4 -8.19 66.05 -20.12
C GLY A 4 -8.31 65.18 -18.86
N SER A 5 -9.26 65.49 -17.96
CA SER A 5 -9.48 64.70 -16.73
C SER A 5 -10.30 63.42 -16.98
N SER A 6 -11.29 63.50 -17.86
CA SER A 6 -12.15 62.36 -18.21
C SER A 6 -11.39 61.26 -18.95
N LEU A 7 -10.54 61.62 -19.92
CA LEU A 7 -9.75 60.63 -20.68
C LEU A 7 -8.73 59.91 -19.79
N LYS A 8 -8.04 60.65 -18.91
CA LYS A 8 -7.08 60.06 -17.96
C LYS A 8 -7.77 59.09 -16.99
N SER A 9 -8.93 59.47 -16.45
CA SER A 9 -9.74 58.62 -15.57
C SER A 9 -10.19 57.34 -16.28
N PHE A 10 -10.65 57.45 -17.52
CA PHE A 10 -11.05 56.30 -18.34
C PHE A 10 -9.91 55.31 -18.57
N ILE A 11 -8.71 55.80 -18.92
CA ILE A 11 -7.52 54.95 -19.09
C ILE A 11 -7.18 54.24 -17.78
N VAL A 12 -7.18 54.95 -16.65
CA VAL A 12 -6.89 54.35 -15.33
C VAL A 12 -7.88 53.25 -14.99
N ILE A 13 -9.18 53.44 -15.24
CA ILE A 13 -10.21 52.44 -14.98
C ILE A 13 -9.98 51.19 -15.84
N ILE A 14 -9.72 51.35 -17.14
CA ILE A 14 -9.44 50.21 -18.03
C ILE A 14 -8.20 49.45 -17.59
N THR A 15 -7.13 50.17 -17.24
CA THR A 15 -5.90 49.54 -16.75
C THR A 15 -6.15 48.78 -15.45
N ALA A 16 -6.91 49.34 -14.52
CA ALA A 16 -7.27 48.67 -13.26
C ALA A 16 -8.09 47.40 -13.51
N VAL A 17 -9.07 47.45 -14.42
CA VAL A 17 -9.88 46.28 -14.82
C VAL A 17 -8.99 45.21 -15.47
N ALA A 18 -8.07 45.60 -16.35
CA ALA A 18 -7.15 44.67 -16.99
C ALA A 18 -6.26 43.95 -15.96
N ILE A 19 -5.69 44.69 -14.99
CA ILE A 19 -4.88 44.11 -13.91
C ILE A 19 -5.70 43.12 -13.09
N LEU A 20 -6.95 43.47 -12.76
CA LEU A 20 -7.86 42.58 -12.04
C LEU A 20 -8.11 41.28 -12.81
N LEU A 21 -8.38 41.36 -14.11
CA LEU A 21 -8.60 40.19 -14.97
C LEU A 21 -7.34 39.32 -15.06
N PHE A 22 -6.16 39.91 -15.25
CA PHE A 22 -4.91 39.16 -15.27
C PHE A 22 -4.64 38.46 -13.93
N THR A 23 -4.86 39.17 -12.82
CA THR A 23 -4.68 38.60 -11.48
C THR A 23 -5.64 37.44 -11.23
N TYR A 24 -6.90 37.57 -11.65
CA TYR A 24 -7.87 36.50 -11.58
C TYR A 24 -7.43 35.25 -12.37
N VAL A 25 -7.03 35.43 -13.63
CA VAL A 25 -6.58 34.31 -14.48
C VAL A 25 -5.34 33.65 -13.90
N ALA A 26 -4.38 34.43 -13.41
CA ALA A 26 -3.18 33.92 -12.76
C ALA A 26 -3.54 33.09 -11.52
N THR A 27 -4.44 33.59 -10.68
CA THR A 27 -4.90 32.90 -9.47
C THR A 27 -5.62 31.59 -9.79
N VAL A 28 -6.53 31.59 -10.77
CA VAL A 28 -7.24 30.37 -11.20
C VAL A 28 -6.28 29.33 -11.76
N THR A 29 -5.28 29.78 -12.53
CA THR A 29 -4.24 28.89 -13.08
C THR A 29 -3.41 28.26 -11.97
N GLU A 30 -3.04 29.06 -10.98
CA GLU A 30 -2.26 28.59 -9.84
C GLU A 30 -3.05 27.62 -8.96
N ILE A 31 -4.34 27.86 -8.73
CA ILE A 31 -5.24 26.93 -8.04
C ILE A 31 -5.32 25.60 -8.80
N LYS A 32 -5.47 25.62 -10.13
CA LYS A 32 -5.49 24.40 -10.95
C LYS A 32 -4.16 23.64 -10.85
N ARG A 33 -3.04 24.35 -10.91
CA ARG A 33 -1.70 23.76 -10.74
C ARG A 33 -1.56 23.10 -9.36
N MET A 34 -1.97 23.80 -8.31
CA MET A 34 -1.88 23.30 -6.95
C MET A 34 -2.79 22.10 -6.69
N ASN A 35 -3.99 22.08 -7.26
CA ASN A 35 -4.88 20.92 -7.18
C ASN A 35 -4.28 19.69 -7.86
N ARG A 36 -3.65 19.84 -9.03
CA ARG A 36 -2.94 18.72 -9.68
C ARG A 36 -1.80 18.19 -8.83
N LEU A 37 -1.01 19.08 -8.24
CA LEU A 37 0.08 18.70 -7.33
C LEU A 37 -0.44 17.99 -6.07
N LYS A 38 -1.55 18.47 -5.51
CA LYS A 38 -2.21 17.82 -4.37
C LYS A 38 -2.61 16.39 -4.71
N ILE A 39 -3.31 16.18 -5.83
CA ILE A 39 -3.75 14.85 -6.27
C ILE A 39 -2.55 13.92 -6.46
N SER A 40 -1.53 14.36 -7.19
CA SER A 40 -0.32 13.56 -7.41
C SER A 40 0.40 13.16 -6.10
N LYS A 41 0.49 14.08 -5.13
CA LYS A 41 1.06 13.78 -3.81
C LYS A 41 0.18 12.81 -3.02
N GLN A 42 -1.13 12.93 -3.13
CA GLN A 42 -2.08 12.04 -2.48
C GLN A 42 -1.99 10.62 -3.05
N ASP A 43 -1.88 10.48 -4.37
CA ASP A 43 -1.67 9.18 -5.02
C ASP A 43 -0.36 8.54 -4.58
N SER A 44 0.73 9.32 -4.54
CA SER A 44 2.02 8.84 -4.04
C SER A 44 1.97 8.40 -2.58
N LEU A 45 1.24 9.13 -1.74
CA LEU A 45 1.04 8.76 -0.34
C LEU A 45 0.27 7.46 -0.21
N ASN A 46 -0.82 7.29 -0.96
CA ASN A 46 -1.63 6.06 -0.96
C ASN A 46 -0.80 4.85 -1.39
N VAL A 47 0.04 4.96 -2.41
CA VAL A 47 0.94 3.87 -2.82
C VAL A 47 1.88 3.47 -1.67
N LYS A 48 2.48 4.45 -0.98
CA LYS A 48 3.36 4.16 0.17
C LYS A 48 2.61 3.52 1.33
N LEU A 49 1.38 3.94 1.58
CA LEU A 49 0.53 3.40 2.64
C LEU A 49 0.17 1.94 2.34
N ASN A 50 -0.25 1.64 1.10
CA ASN A 50 -0.52 0.27 0.68
C ASN A 50 0.70 -0.65 0.81
N LEU A 51 1.90 -0.15 0.48
CA LEU A 51 3.15 -0.91 0.66
C LEU A 51 3.44 -1.17 2.16
N ALA A 52 3.17 -0.20 3.03
CA ALA A 52 3.35 -0.36 4.46
C ALA A 52 2.35 -1.36 5.04
N GLU A 53 1.08 -1.31 4.62
CA GLU A 53 0.05 -2.27 5.01
C GLU A 53 0.40 -3.69 4.54
N GLY A 54 0.88 -3.85 3.31
CA GLY A 54 1.35 -5.14 2.79
C GLY A 54 2.47 -5.73 3.65
N LYS A 55 3.47 -4.92 4.01
CA LYS A 55 4.55 -5.35 4.92
C LYS A 55 4.03 -5.70 6.31
N MET A 56 3.02 -4.99 6.82
CA MET A 56 2.40 -5.30 8.11
C MET A 56 1.71 -6.67 8.08
N VAL A 57 1.03 -7.00 6.98
CA VAL A 57 0.42 -8.33 6.79
C VAL A 57 1.48 -9.42 6.75
N GLU A 58 2.61 -9.20 6.07
CA GLU A 58 3.73 -10.14 6.08
C GLU A 58 4.26 -10.35 7.50
N ILE A 59 4.52 -9.28 8.24
CA ILE A 59 4.98 -9.36 9.64
C ILE A 59 3.99 -10.17 10.49
N GLN A 60 2.69 -9.95 10.34
CA GLN A 60 1.66 -10.71 11.05
C GLN A 60 1.70 -12.20 10.69
N LYS A 61 1.94 -12.54 9.42
CA LYS A 61 2.11 -13.92 8.97
C LYS A 61 3.32 -14.59 9.61
N TRP A 62 4.49 -13.95 9.57
CA TRP A 62 5.72 -14.47 10.20
C TRP A 62 5.54 -14.63 11.71
N THR A 63 4.92 -13.65 12.38
CA THR A 63 4.63 -13.72 13.81
C THR A 63 3.67 -14.87 14.14
N ALA A 64 2.67 -15.12 13.29
CA ALA A 64 1.76 -16.23 13.48
C ALA A 64 2.47 -17.59 13.30
N GLU A 65 3.35 -17.71 12.30
CA GLU A 65 4.17 -18.90 12.10
C GLU A 65 5.05 -19.18 13.33
N ASP A 66 5.75 -18.17 13.85
CA ASP A 66 6.59 -18.32 15.03
C ASP A 66 5.77 -18.76 16.26
N ARG A 67 4.58 -18.20 16.47
CA ARG A 67 3.69 -18.65 17.55
C ARG A 67 3.25 -20.10 17.39
N ILE A 68 2.94 -20.54 16.17
CA ILE A 68 2.56 -21.93 15.89
C ILE A 68 3.74 -22.86 16.16
N VAL A 69 4.95 -22.48 15.76
CA VAL A 69 6.18 -23.25 15.99
C VAL A 69 6.44 -23.41 17.48
N VAL A 70 6.38 -22.33 18.25
CA VAL A 70 6.55 -22.38 19.72
C VAL A 70 5.49 -23.28 20.35
N TYR A 71 4.22 -23.12 19.97
CA TYR A 71 3.16 -23.97 20.49
C TYR A 71 3.36 -25.46 20.14
N ALA A 72 3.81 -25.78 18.94
CA ALA A 72 4.09 -27.16 18.51
C ALA A 72 5.28 -27.77 19.26
N GLN A 73 6.32 -26.98 19.52
CA GLN A 73 7.48 -27.36 20.34
C GLN A 73 7.06 -27.63 21.79
N ASP A 74 6.34 -26.68 22.39
CA ASP A 74 6.01 -26.72 23.82
C ASP A 74 4.88 -27.71 24.15
N SER A 75 3.88 -27.83 23.29
CA SER A 75 2.67 -28.63 23.58
C SER A 75 2.75 -30.06 23.05
N ILE A 76 3.51 -30.29 21.98
CA ILE A 76 3.53 -31.57 21.25
C ILE A 76 4.94 -32.18 21.22
N GLY A 77 5.94 -31.50 21.80
CA GLY A 77 7.32 -31.97 21.83
C GLY A 77 7.98 -32.03 20.44
N LEU A 78 7.43 -31.31 19.46
CA LEU A 78 7.91 -31.35 18.07
C LEU A 78 9.12 -30.43 17.90
N ILE A 79 10.28 -30.98 17.58
CA ILE A 79 11.51 -30.21 17.36
C ILE A 79 11.45 -29.62 15.94
N ARG A 80 11.69 -28.30 15.80
CA ARG A 80 11.80 -27.67 14.48
C ARG A 80 13.13 -28.16 13.85
N PRO A 81 13.11 -28.87 12.71
CA PRO A 81 14.34 -29.32 12.08
C PRO A 81 15.12 -28.10 11.55
N SER A 82 16.43 -28.07 11.81
CA SER A 82 17.35 -27.00 11.41
C SER A 82 17.66 -26.99 9.91
N ASP A 83 17.44 -28.11 9.24
CA ASP A 83 17.70 -28.31 7.82
C ASP A 83 16.42 -28.72 7.10
N ASN A 84 16.38 -28.52 5.77
CA ASN A 84 15.32 -29.05 4.92
C ASN A 84 15.24 -30.57 5.16
N LEU A 85 14.14 -31.03 5.76
CA LEU A 85 13.87 -32.44 6.01
C LEU A 85 14.13 -33.20 4.72
N GLU A 86 15.00 -34.23 4.78
CA GLU A 86 15.19 -35.16 3.67
C GLU A 86 13.81 -35.62 3.20
N THR A 87 13.48 -35.32 1.95
CA THR A 87 12.21 -35.72 1.37
C THR A 87 12.18 -37.24 1.33
N ILE A 88 11.54 -37.87 2.32
CA ILE A 88 11.35 -39.32 2.32
C ILE A 88 10.33 -39.62 1.22
N SER A 89 10.83 -40.04 0.06
CA SER A 89 9.99 -40.49 -1.05
C SER A 89 9.42 -41.87 -0.73
N VAL A 90 8.29 -41.91 -0.04
CA VAL A 90 7.58 -43.17 0.26
C VAL A 90 6.68 -43.55 -0.91
N SER A 91 6.78 -44.79 -1.39
CA SER A 91 5.88 -45.28 -2.44
C SER A 91 4.48 -45.55 -1.89
N LYS A 92 3.44 -45.36 -2.71
CA LYS A 92 2.05 -45.64 -2.30
C LYS A 92 1.85 -47.09 -1.83
N ASP A 93 2.64 -48.02 -2.37
CA ASP A 93 2.56 -49.43 -2.02
C ASP A 93 3.15 -49.72 -0.63
N GLN A 94 4.20 -48.99 -0.23
CA GLN A 94 4.75 -49.06 1.13
C GLN A 94 3.74 -48.60 2.17
N ILE A 95 3.01 -47.52 1.89
CA ILE A 95 1.95 -47.01 2.79
C ILE A 95 0.85 -48.06 2.98
N LYS A 96 0.39 -48.69 1.89
CA LYS A 96 -0.64 -49.75 1.94
C LYS A 96 -0.18 -50.99 2.71
N GLN A 97 1.09 -51.37 2.59
CA GLN A 97 1.62 -52.50 3.36
C GLN A 97 1.64 -52.22 4.87
N VAL A 98 2.03 -51.01 5.26
CA VAL A 98 2.02 -50.59 6.67
C VAL A 98 0.60 -50.55 7.21
N GLU A 99 -0.35 -50.01 6.44
CA GLU A 99 -1.77 -49.97 6.80
C GLU A 99 -2.35 -51.37 7.02
N LYS A 100 -2.03 -52.32 6.13
CA LYS A 100 -2.44 -53.73 6.25
C LYS A 100 -1.82 -54.43 7.47
N LEU A 101 -0.56 -54.14 7.79
CA LEU A 101 0.10 -54.69 8.97
C LEU A 101 -0.48 -54.16 10.27
N LEU A 102 -0.89 -52.89 10.30
CA LEU A 102 -1.51 -52.27 11.46
C LEU A 102 -2.93 -52.81 11.70
N SER A 103 -3.74 -52.93 10.65
CA SER A 103 -5.10 -53.48 10.80
C SER A 103 -5.09 -54.94 11.30
N GLN A 104 -4.15 -55.76 10.84
CA GLN A 104 -4.01 -57.15 11.30
C GLN A 104 -3.53 -57.31 12.74
N LYS A 105 -2.97 -56.26 13.35
CA LYS A 105 -2.38 -56.33 14.69
C LYS A 105 -3.28 -55.74 15.77
N TYR A 106 -4.28 -54.96 15.37
CA TYR A 106 -5.17 -54.21 16.26
C TYR A 106 -6.66 -54.51 16.06
N ASP A 107 -7.00 -55.39 15.11
CA ASP A 107 -8.25 -56.18 15.07
C ASP A 107 -7.98 -57.62 15.54
#